data_AF-A0A957A9A5-F1
#
_entry.id   AF-A0A957A9A5-F1
#
_cell.length_a   1.000
_cell.length_b   1.000
_cell.length_c   1.000
_cell.angle_alpha   90.00
_cell.angle_beta   90.00
_cell.angle_gamma   90.00
#
_symmetry.space_group_name_H-M   'P 1'
#
loop_
_entity.id
_entity.type
_entity.pdbx_description
1 polymer ?
#
loop_
_entity_poly.entity_id
_entity_poly.type
_entity_poly.pdbx_seq_one_letter_code
_entity_poly.pdbx_strand_id
1 'polypeptide(L)'
;MDEYARAVLLGVVQAVTEFLPISSSGHLILVPEFLGESSSPLTFDVGLHVGTLVAVLGYFWRDWVRMATSAVDDVTHRGVAVRRWSPD
;
A
#
# COMPACT_ATOMS: atom_id res chain seq x y z
N MET A 1 1.79 -22.19 21.35
CA MET A 1 1.12 -21.31 20.37
C MET A 1 1.55 -21.79 19.01
N ASP A 2 0.64 -22.40 18.26
CA ASP A 2 0.95 -22.99 16.95
C ASP A 2 1.41 -21.90 15.98
N GLU A 3 2.42 -22.20 15.16
CA GLU A 3 3.07 -21.26 14.23
C GLU A 3 2.06 -20.52 13.33
N TYR A 4 1.00 -21.22 12.93
CA TYR A 4 -0.12 -20.68 12.16
C TYR A 4 -0.94 -19.62 12.91
N ALA A 5 -1.17 -19.82 14.22
CA ALA A 5 -1.89 -18.85 15.04
C ALA A 5 -1.09 -17.54 15.16
N ARG A 6 0.24 -17.62 15.22
CA ARG A 6 1.13 -16.45 15.21
C ARG A 6 1.08 -15.73 13.85
N ALA A 7 1.11 -16.46 12.74
CA ALA A 7 1.04 -15.88 11.41
C ALA A 7 -0.30 -15.15 11.16
N VAL A 8 -1.43 -15.73 11.58
CA VAL A 8 -2.76 -15.11 11.48
C VAL A 8 -2.83 -13.85 12.33
N LEU A 9 -2.35 -13.90 13.58
CA LEU A 9 -2.35 -12.75 14.48
C LEU A 9 -1.52 -11.58 13.89
N LEU A 10 -0.32 -11.86 13.40
CA LEU A 10 0.55 -10.84 12.78
C LEU A 10 -0.07 -10.27 11.51
N GLY A 11 -0.72 -11.11 10.69
CA GLY A 11 -1.41 -10.65 9.49
C GLY A 11 -2.57 -9.70 9.77
N VAL A 12 -3.38 -10.00 10.80
CA VAL A 12 -4.46 -9.11 11.24
C VAL A 12 -3.92 -7.80 11.80
N VAL A 13 -2.88 -7.87 12.64
CA VAL A 13 -2.26 -6.67 13.21
C VAL A 13 -1.70 -5.78 12.10
N GLN A 14 -0.96 -6.34 11.14
CA GLN A 14 -0.39 -5.60 10.01
C GLN A 14 -1.49 -4.96 9.15
N ALA A 15 -2.55 -5.71 8.83
CA ALA A 15 -3.68 -5.19 8.06
C ALA A 15 -4.38 -4.01 8.75
N VAL A 16 -4.39 -3.96 10.09
CA VAL A 16 -4.94 -2.84 10.86
C VAL A 16 -3.93 -1.69 10.98
N THR A 17 -2.65 -1.98 11.22
CA THR A 17 -1.62 -0.97 11.47
C THR A 17 -1.09 -0.30 10.21
N GLU A 18 -1.23 -0.91 9.03
CA GLU A 18 -0.83 -0.31 7.75
C GLU A 18 -1.74 0.88 7.36
N PHE A 19 -2.96 0.94 7.92
CA PHE A 19 -3.82 2.12 7.83
C PHE A 19 -3.45 3.21 8.85
N LEU A 20 -2.61 2.92 9.84
CA LEU A 20 -1.99 3.95 10.68
C LEU A 20 -0.70 4.42 10.00
N PRO A 21 -0.46 5.74 9.87
CA PRO A 21 0.75 6.27 9.24
C PRO A 21 1.95 6.14 10.19
N ILE A 22 2.41 4.91 10.42
CA ILE A 22 3.68 4.61 11.08
C ILE A 22 4.78 4.58 10.01
N SER A 23 5.43 5.72 9.85
CA SER A 23 6.56 6.03 8.94
C SER A 23 7.46 4.83 8.58
N SER A 24 7.41 4.40 7.31
CA SER A 24 8.03 3.14 6.84
C SER A 24 9.55 3.23 6.61
N SER A 25 10.14 4.40 6.35
CA SER A 25 11.55 4.48 5.93
C SER A 25 12.56 4.64 7.09
N GLY A 26 12.13 5.14 8.25
CA GLY A 26 13.03 5.42 9.39
C GLY A 26 13.22 4.23 10.35
N HIS A 27 12.17 3.43 10.57
CA HIS A 27 12.21 2.35 11.56
C HIS A 27 12.86 1.06 11.04
N LEU A 28 12.74 0.76 9.74
CA LEU A 28 13.31 -0.46 9.13
C LEU A 28 14.84 -0.50 9.04
N ILE A 29 15.50 0.66 9.08
CA ILE A 29 16.97 0.75 9.06
C ILE A 29 17.55 0.91 10.47
N LEU A 30 16.89 1.68 11.35
CA LEU A 30 17.46 2.01 12.67
C LEU A 30 17.21 0.94 13.74
N VAL A 31 16.11 0.18 13.65
CA VAL A 31 15.70 -0.75 14.72
C VAL A 31 16.49 -2.07 14.72
N PRO A 32 16.81 -2.73 13.58
CA PRO A 32 17.60 -3.96 13.57
C PRO A 32 19.06 -3.74 13.97
N GLU A 33 19.64 -2.60 13.59
CA GLU A 33 21.02 -2.21 13.93
C GLU A 33 21.20 -2.00 15.45
N PHE A 34 20.14 -1.53 16.14
CA PHE A 34 20.19 -1.21 17.57
C PHE A 34 19.83 -2.39 18.49
N LEU A 35 19.10 -3.39 18.00
CA LEU A 35 18.53 -4.45 18.86
C LEU A 35 19.22 -5.81 18.74
N GLY A 36 20.08 -6.06 17.75
CA GLY A 36 20.87 -7.31 17.67
C GLY A 36 20.07 -8.62 17.56
N GLU A 37 18.74 -8.52 17.48
CA GLU A 37 17.80 -9.62 17.35
C GLU A 37 17.60 -9.95 15.87
N SER A 38 17.58 -11.24 15.55
CA SER A 38 17.28 -11.74 14.21
C SER A 38 15.91 -11.21 13.78
N SER A 39 15.93 -10.23 12.88
CA SER A 39 14.75 -9.63 12.28
C SER A 39 13.81 -10.71 11.74
N SER A 40 12.50 -10.48 11.84
CA SER A 40 11.50 -11.25 11.10
C SER A 40 12.00 -11.42 9.66
N PRO A 41 11.90 -12.62 9.04
CA PRO A 41 12.45 -12.84 7.71
C PRO A 41 11.92 -11.76 6.78
N LEU A 42 12.81 -11.02 6.11
CA LEU A 42 12.44 -9.94 5.18
C LEU A 42 11.34 -10.38 4.20
N THR A 43 11.37 -11.64 3.79
CA THR A 43 10.37 -12.29 2.94
C THR A 43 8.96 -12.31 3.53
N PHE A 44 8.81 -12.46 4.85
CA PHE A 44 7.53 -12.44 5.55
C PHE A 44 6.93 -11.03 5.55
N ASP A 45 7.74 -10.02 5.88
CA ASP A 45 7.31 -8.62 5.91
C ASP A 45 6.94 -8.12 4.50
N VAL A 46 7.72 -8.50 3.48
CA VAL A 46 7.40 -8.23 2.07
C VAL A 46 6.12 -8.95 1.66
N GLY A 47 5.93 -10.21 2.07
CA GLY A 47 4.72 -10.97 1.78
C GLY A 47 3.45 -10.31 2.34
N LEU A 48 3.53 -9.74 3.54
CA LEU A 48 2.43 -9.00 4.15
C LEU A 48 2.11 -7.70 3.39
N HIS A 49 3.12 -6.90 3.04
CA HIS A 49 2.93 -5.68 2.24
C HIS A 49 2.37 -5.97 0.84
N VAL A 50 2.80 -7.06 0.20
CA VAL A 50 2.24 -7.49 -1.08
C VAL A 50 0.78 -7.93 -0.89
N GLY A 51 0.46 -8.60 0.21
CA GLY A 51 -0.91 -9.00 0.55
C GLY A 51 -1.86 -7.81 0.68
N THR A 52 -1.45 -6.75 1.41
CA THR A 52 -2.25 -5.53 1.57
C THR A 52 -2.36 -4.73 0.27
N LEU A 53 -1.29 -4.63 -0.51
CA LEU A 53 -1.31 -4.03 -1.85
C LEU A 53 -2.33 -4.74 -2.76
N VAL A 54 -2.31 -6.08 -2.81
CA VAL A 54 -3.26 -6.87 -3.62
C VAL A 54 -4.69 -6.66 -3.13
N ALA A 55 -4.92 -6.60 -1.82
CA ALA A 55 -6.25 -6.33 -1.26
C ALA A 55 -6.81 -4.96 -1.72
N VAL A 56 -5.99 -3.90 -1.70
CA VAL A 56 -6.38 -2.55 -2.15
C VAL A 56 -6.62 -2.53 -3.67
N LEU A 57 -5.72 -3.12 -4.46
CA LEU A 57 -5.88 -3.21 -5.92
C LEU A 57 -7.14 -3.98 -6.30
N GLY A 58 -7.44 -5.08 -5.62
CA GLY A 58 -8.64 -5.89 -5.84
C GLY A 58 -9.92 -5.15 -5.42
N TYR A 59 -9.92 -4.49 -4.26
CA TYR A 59 -11.08 -3.74 -3.77
C TYR A 59 -11.44 -2.56 -4.69
N PHE A 60 -10.45 -1.78 -5.11
CA PHE A 60 -10.64 -0.60 -5.97
C PHE A 60 -10.50 -0.89 -7.47
N TRP A 61 -10.51 -2.16 -7.90
CA TRP A 61 -10.31 -2.57 -9.29
C TRP A 61 -11.15 -1.76 -10.30
N ARG A 62 -12.42 -1.49 -9.98
CA ARG A 62 -13.34 -0.76 -10.87
C ARG A 62 -12.96 0.71 -10.99
N ASP A 63 -12.47 1.32 -9.91
CA ASP A 63 -12.03 2.71 -9.89
C ASP A 63 -10.72 2.86 -10.66
N TRP A 64 -9.79 1.90 -10.52
CA TRP A 64 -8.57 1.85 -11.32
C TRP A 64 -8.88 1.79 -12.82
N VAL A 65 -9.79 0.89 -13.24
CA VAL A 65 -10.21 0.79 -14.65
C VAL A 65 -10.85 2.08 -15.12
N ARG A 66 -11.77 2.68 -14.33
CA ARG A 66 -12.42 3.95 -14.67
C ARG A 66 -11.44 5.10 -14.81
N MET A 67 -10.45 5.21 -13.92
CA MET A 67 -9.41 6.23 -14.01
C MET A 67 -8.54 6.01 -15.25
N ALA A 68 -8.14 4.76 -15.52
CA ALA A 68 -7.33 4.44 -16.69
C ALA A 68 -8.06 4.74 -18.00
N THR A 69 -9.33 4.34 -18.15
CA THR A 69 -10.11 4.62 -19.35
C THR A 69 -10.36 6.12 -19.50
N SER A 70 -10.67 6.83 -18.40
CA SER A 70 -10.92 8.29 -18.47
C SER A 70 -9.65 9.07 -18.81
N ALA A 71 -8.48 8.65 -18.30
CA ALA A 71 -7.21 9.27 -18.65
C ALA A 71 -6.85 9.05 -20.12
N VAL A 72 -7.08 7.84 -20.65
CA VAL A 72 -6.84 7.52 -22.07
C VAL A 72 -7.80 8.32 -22.96
N ASP A 73 -9.08 8.39 -22.60
CA ASP A 73 -10.07 9.17 -23.35
C ASP A 73 -9.74 10.67 -23.34
N ASP A 74 -9.29 11.22 -22.21
CA ASP A 74 -8.93 12.64 -22.13
C ASP A 74 -7.68 12.96 -22.97
N VAL A 75 -6.64 12.12 -22.88
CA VAL A 75 -5.41 12.26 -23.70
C VAL A 75 -5.71 12.10 -25.20
N THR A 76 -6.64 11.22 -25.56
CA THR A 76 -6.91 10.88 -26.97
C THR A 76 -7.94 11.81 -27.62
N HIS A 77 -8.95 12.29 -26.88
CA HIS A 77 -10.08 13.01 -27.45
C HIS A 77 -10.18 14.49 -27.04
N ARG A 78 -9.46 14.94 -26.01
CA ARG A 78 -9.49 16.33 -25.58
C ARG A 78 -8.07 16.79 -25.25
N GLY A 79 -7.39 17.35 -26.25
CA GLY A 79 -6.13 18.06 -26.04
C GLY A 79 -6.30 19.02 -24.86
N VAL A 80 -5.70 18.66 -23.72
CA VAL A 80 -5.87 19.18 -22.36
C VAL A 80 -6.56 20.54 -22.36
N ALA A 81 -7.89 20.53 -22.36
CA ALA A 81 -8.65 21.75 -22.14
C ALA A 81 -8.59 22.02 -20.64
N VAL A 82 -7.45 22.55 -20.18
CA VAL A 82 -7.28 23.17 -18.86
C VAL A 82 -8.35 24.24 -18.79
N ARG A 83 -9.54 23.86 -18.30
CA ARG A 83 -10.68 24.74 -18.15
C ARG A 83 -10.23 25.83 -17.18
N ARG A 84 -9.96 27.00 -17.77
CA ARG A 84 -9.51 28.23 -17.12
C ARG A 84 -10.33 28.42 -15.84
N TRP A 85 -9.70 28.17 -14.70
CA TRP A 85 -10.25 28.49 -13.40
C TRP A 85 -10.43 30.01 -13.33
N SER A 86 -11.68 30.45 -13.18
CA SER A 86 -12.06 31.84 -12.90
C SER A 86 -12.50 31.88 -11.43
N PRO A 87 -11.71 32.48 -10.54
CA PRO A 87 -12.19 32.85 -9.22
C PRO A 87 -13.01 34.13 -9.37
N ASP A 88 -14.28 34.04 -9.01
CA ASP A 88 -15.11 35.20 -8.71
C ASP A 88 -14.97 35.50 -7.21
#